data_AF-A0A2V7JIC2-F1
#
_entry.id   AF-A0A2V7JIC2-F1
#
_cell.length_a   1.000
_cell.length_b   1.000
_cell.length_c   1.000
_cell.angle_alpha   90.00
_cell.angle_beta   90.00
_cell.angle_gamma   90.00
#
_symmetry.space_group_name_H-M   'P 1'
#
loop_
_entity.id
_entity.type
_entity.pdbx_description
1 polymer ?
#
loop_
_entity_poly.entity_id
_entity_poly.type
_entity_poly.pdbx_seq_one_letter_code
_entity_poly.pdbx_strand_id
1 'polypeptide(L)'
;MSIAVLLAIAVQTATLQQFTGGPLAPATTTTATAARATHPVVIAGRDDDDVWRSAPAITQFREFQPRENGDPRFATEAKVAYDDRNLYVFIRAFDPHPDSILKLLARRDVRAATDQLKIMIDSYHDRRSGFEFAVNPAGVKRDYAIYNDTQEDDAWDAVWDVATRVDSLGWTAEFRVPLSQLRYVPRDSNTFGFGIWRDIQRYTERVSWPVYRNSQTGISSQLGELRGLVGLPSPRRPELAPYVVTKNLSVPTGSEFDRSQKLTAGADVKYGITSNLTLDATVNPDFGQVEADPAVLNLTVFETFFQERRPFFVQGAGIFRFDVNCNQVNCNNEGLFYSRRVGRAPQLSFYGDAGSPVATTIYGAAKLTGRLPGGQTIGVLDAVTQRAAGTLDRTMEPTTNYVVVRGQQDFRNGESGAGIMLTGVNRNLDQWTENNLRRSAYVGAFDFRHRFLQGHYQVSGSLDFSRLAGTDSAIALTQLDPVHYYQRPGSGVSFDPTRTTLTGNAQELFFSKLGGGITRFETSYQRRSQGFEVNDLGFLLQADQQSWNTWFGLTALHPTSLYQQAWWNFNWWQYWTAAGTPVERAANTNGHVQLNNRWFVMGGVTLGQLGTT
;
A
#
# COMPACT_ATOMS: atom_id res chain seq x y z
N MET A 1 -10.23 -54.98 6.57
CA MET A 1 -9.59 -54.87 5.23
C MET A 1 -8.92 -53.52 5.19
N SER A 2 -7.62 -53.51 5.48
CA SER A 2 -6.82 -52.29 5.68
C SER A 2 -5.68 -52.34 4.67
N ILE A 3 -5.60 -51.35 3.79
CA ILE A 3 -4.44 -51.17 2.91
C ILE A 3 -3.80 -49.84 3.32
N ALA A 4 -2.71 -49.97 4.08
CA ALA A 4 -1.77 -48.90 4.34
C ALA A 4 -0.83 -48.81 3.14
N VAL A 5 -0.74 -47.63 2.52
CA VAL A 5 0.28 -47.34 1.51
C VAL A 5 1.44 -46.64 2.23
N LEU A 6 2.51 -47.40 2.48
CA LEU A 6 3.81 -46.87 2.90
C LEU A 6 4.51 -46.28 1.67
N LEU A 7 4.81 -44.99 1.71
CA LEU A 7 5.67 -44.32 0.74
C LEU A 7 7.14 -44.50 1.17
N ALA A 8 7.86 -45.38 0.50
CA ALA A 8 9.29 -45.58 0.72
C ALA A 8 10.10 -44.49 -0.02
N ILE A 9 10.83 -43.67 0.72
CA ILE A 9 11.83 -42.73 0.17
C ILE A 9 13.11 -43.53 -0.09
N ALA A 10 13.39 -43.84 -1.37
CA ALA A 10 14.69 -44.34 -1.79
C ALA A 10 15.64 -43.16 -2.00
N VAL A 11 16.57 -42.96 -1.06
CA VAL A 11 17.73 -42.08 -1.25
C VAL A 11 18.68 -42.77 -2.20
N GLN A 12 18.59 -42.47 -3.50
CA GLN A 12 19.67 -42.76 -4.43
C GLN A 12 20.71 -41.65 -4.33
N THR A 13 21.89 -42.01 -3.82
CA THR A 13 23.10 -41.19 -3.87
C THR A 13 23.56 -41.05 -5.32
N ALA A 14 23.01 -40.07 -6.05
CA ALA A 14 23.59 -39.61 -7.29
C ALA A 14 24.83 -38.78 -6.94
N THR A 15 26.00 -39.26 -7.36
CA THR A 15 27.26 -38.52 -7.35
C THR A 15 27.09 -37.26 -8.20
N LEU A 16 26.99 -36.10 -7.55
CA LEU A 16 27.03 -34.79 -8.20
C LEU A 16 28.39 -34.63 -8.89
N GLN A 17 28.42 -34.77 -10.22
CA GLN A 17 29.50 -34.19 -11.01
C GLN A 17 29.45 -32.67 -10.80
N GLN A 18 30.52 -32.13 -10.19
CA GLN A 18 30.74 -30.70 -10.07
C GLN A 18 30.86 -30.11 -11.48
N PHE A 19 29.77 -29.52 -11.98
CA PHE A 19 29.89 -28.48 -12.99
C PHE A 19 30.53 -27.27 -12.31
N THR A 20 31.81 -27.05 -12.58
CA THR A 20 32.52 -25.81 -12.28
C THR A 20 32.00 -24.71 -13.21
N GLY A 21 30.74 -24.29 -12.99
CA GLY A 21 30.30 -22.97 -13.41
C GLY A 21 31.12 -21.96 -12.63
N GLY A 22 32.02 -21.24 -13.30
CA GLY A 22 32.73 -20.11 -12.69
C GLY A 22 31.73 -19.15 -12.04
N PRO A 23 32.13 -18.37 -11.02
CA PRO A 23 31.25 -17.36 -10.43
C PRO A 23 30.75 -16.44 -11.54
N LEU A 24 29.46 -16.54 -11.87
CA LEU A 24 28.77 -15.56 -12.70
C LEU A 24 28.96 -14.22 -11.99
N ALA A 25 29.62 -13.28 -12.67
CA ALA A 25 29.84 -11.94 -12.15
C ALA A 25 28.51 -11.35 -11.65
N PRO A 26 28.48 -10.67 -10.49
CA PRO A 26 27.27 -10.00 -10.04
C PRO A 26 26.80 -9.04 -11.14
N ALA A 27 25.51 -9.09 -11.49
CA ALA A 27 24.93 -8.20 -12.47
C ALA A 27 25.28 -6.75 -12.09
N THR A 28 26.06 -6.06 -12.92
CA THR A 28 26.38 -4.65 -12.72
C THR A 28 25.09 -3.85 -12.79
N THR A 29 24.68 -3.26 -11.67
CA THR A 29 23.49 -2.40 -11.60
C THR A 29 23.62 -1.27 -12.62
N THR A 30 22.60 -1.05 -13.46
CA THR A 30 22.57 0.03 -14.44
C THR A 30 22.60 1.38 -13.73
N THR A 31 23.43 2.32 -14.18
CA THR A 31 23.65 3.60 -13.50
C THR A 31 23.38 4.79 -14.41
N ALA A 32 22.88 5.89 -13.83
CA ALA A 32 22.84 7.23 -14.41
C ALA A 32 23.48 8.23 -13.45
N THR A 33 23.88 9.39 -13.97
CA THR A 33 24.48 10.46 -13.17
C THR A 33 23.64 11.73 -13.30
N ALA A 34 23.26 12.32 -12.16
CA ALA A 34 22.60 13.61 -12.13
C ALA A 34 23.62 14.75 -12.26
N ALA A 35 23.29 15.77 -13.05
CA ALA A 35 24.07 17.00 -13.12
C ALA A 35 23.60 18.03 -12.08
N ARG A 36 24.51 18.77 -11.48
CA ARG A 36 24.15 19.86 -10.57
C ARG A 36 23.80 21.11 -11.36
N ALA A 37 22.58 21.62 -11.18
CA ALA A 37 22.15 22.89 -11.75
C ALA A 37 22.71 24.05 -10.90
N THR A 38 23.30 25.04 -11.56
CA THR A 38 23.77 26.28 -10.91
C THR A 38 22.68 27.34 -10.77
N HIS A 39 21.66 27.25 -11.63
CA HIS A 39 20.46 28.07 -11.59
C HIS A 39 19.22 27.17 -11.56
N PRO A 40 18.11 27.59 -10.93
CA PRO A 40 16.86 26.84 -10.99
C PRO A 40 16.38 26.66 -12.42
N VAL A 41 16.00 25.44 -12.79
CA VAL A 41 15.47 25.08 -14.12
C VAL A 41 14.07 25.68 -14.30
N VAL A 42 13.79 26.24 -15.48
CA VAL A 42 12.48 26.80 -15.81
C VAL A 42 11.62 25.72 -16.45
N ILE A 43 10.57 25.31 -15.74
CA ILE A 43 9.70 24.20 -16.18
C ILE A 43 8.81 24.64 -17.34
N ALA A 44 9.31 24.44 -18.56
CA ALA A 44 8.67 24.83 -19.82
C ALA A 44 8.48 23.66 -20.79
N GLY A 45 8.93 22.45 -20.42
CA GLY A 45 8.84 21.26 -21.27
C GLY A 45 9.86 21.30 -22.40
N ARG A 46 10.97 22.03 -22.21
CA ARG A 46 12.03 22.27 -23.19
C ARG A 46 13.38 21.98 -22.55
N ASP A 47 14.40 21.80 -23.36
CA ASP A 47 15.78 21.56 -22.93
C ASP A 47 16.69 22.79 -23.17
N ASP A 48 16.13 23.99 -23.05
CA ASP A 48 16.81 25.27 -23.29
C ASP A 48 17.73 25.71 -22.13
N ASP A 49 17.46 25.28 -20.90
CA ASP A 49 18.32 25.52 -19.74
C ASP A 49 19.73 24.89 -19.89
N ASP A 50 20.76 25.62 -19.47
CA ASP A 50 22.17 25.25 -19.68
C ASP A 50 22.55 23.90 -19.06
N VAL A 51 21.91 23.52 -17.94
CA VAL A 51 22.19 22.24 -17.27
C VAL A 51 21.93 21.05 -18.20
N TRP A 52 20.90 21.13 -19.05
CA TRP A 52 20.53 20.07 -19.98
C TRP A 52 21.53 19.84 -21.10
N ARG A 53 22.43 20.79 -21.38
CA ARG A 53 23.53 20.60 -22.34
C ARG A 53 24.67 19.78 -21.78
N SER A 54 24.88 19.83 -20.46
CA SER A 54 25.95 19.13 -19.76
C SER A 54 25.50 17.82 -19.09
N ALA A 55 24.20 17.67 -18.82
CA ALA A 55 23.65 16.49 -18.18
C ALA A 55 23.80 15.24 -19.07
N PRO A 56 24.42 14.16 -18.58
CA PRO A 56 24.54 12.91 -19.35
C PRO A 56 23.17 12.37 -19.76
N ALA A 57 23.04 12.05 -21.04
CA ALA A 57 21.81 11.50 -21.59
C ALA A 57 21.66 10.00 -21.27
N ILE A 58 20.47 9.63 -20.79
CA ILE A 58 20.01 8.26 -20.64
C ILE A 58 19.31 7.87 -21.95
N THR A 59 19.87 6.91 -22.68
CA THR A 59 19.34 6.48 -23.99
C THR A 59 19.06 4.97 -24.08
N GLN A 60 19.42 4.22 -23.04
CA GLN A 60 19.38 2.76 -23.02
C GLN A 60 17.99 2.19 -22.67
N PHE A 61 16.93 2.80 -23.20
CA PHE A 61 15.56 2.33 -22.97
C PHE A 61 15.31 1.01 -23.70
N ARG A 62 14.63 0.08 -23.03
CA ARG A 62 14.26 -1.23 -23.59
C ARG A 62 12.76 -1.46 -23.44
N GLU A 63 12.18 -2.11 -24.43
CA GLU A 63 10.82 -2.63 -24.35
C GLU A 63 10.74 -3.66 -23.22
N PHE A 64 9.69 -3.59 -22.40
CA PHE A 64 9.34 -4.65 -21.45
C PHE A 64 7.96 -5.24 -21.69
N GLN A 65 7.13 -4.56 -22.47
CA GLN A 65 5.84 -5.05 -22.92
C GLN A 65 5.61 -4.59 -24.36
N PRO A 66 5.19 -5.48 -25.29
CA PRO A 66 4.95 -6.91 -25.10
C PRO A 66 6.22 -7.80 -25.02
N ARG A 67 7.40 -7.32 -25.45
CA ARG A 67 8.65 -8.10 -25.44
C ARG A 67 9.57 -7.64 -24.33
N GLU A 68 9.83 -8.51 -23.36
CA GLU A 68 10.85 -8.23 -22.35
C GLU A 68 12.23 -8.07 -23.01
N ASN A 69 12.90 -6.96 -22.67
CA ASN A 69 14.22 -6.60 -23.16
C ASN A 69 14.31 -6.46 -24.70
N GLY A 70 13.20 -6.08 -25.36
CA GLY A 70 13.18 -5.76 -26.79
C GLY A 70 13.74 -4.38 -27.12
N ASP A 71 13.97 -4.12 -28.41
CA ASP A 71 14.27 -2.77 -28.89
C ASP A 71 12.98 -1.94 -28.96
N PRO A 72 12.98 -0.72 -28.41
CA PRO A 72 11.78 0.13 -28.42
C PRO A 72 11.45 0.58 -29.84
N ARG A 73 10.16 0.71 -30.14
CA ARG A 73 9.71 1.20 -31.45
C ARG A 73 10.15 2.63 -31.74
N PHE A 74 10.14 3.46 -30.71
CA PHE A 74 10.62 4.84 -30.80
C PHE A 74 11.63 5.13 -29.70
N ALA A 75 12.67 5.87 -30.07
CA ALA A 75 13.70 6.28 -29.12
C ALA A 75 13.10 7.12 -27.99
N THR A 76 13.72 7.02 -26.82
CA THR A 76 13.45 7.88 -25.67
C THR A 76 14.79 8.33 -25.10
N GLU A 77 14.91 9.61 -24.80
CA GLU A 77 16.09 10.17 -24.14
C GLU A 77 15.65 10.85 -22.85
N ALA A 78 16.42 10.70 -21.78
CA ALA A 78 16.19 11.41 -20.54
C ALA A 78 17.46 12.02 -19.97
N LYS A 79 17.33 13.10 -19.22
CA LYS A 79 18.41 13.76 -18.49
C LYS A 79 17.95 14.07 -17.08
N VAL A 80 18.86 13.99 -16.13
CA VAL A 80 18.56 14.24 -14.72
C VAL A 80 19.48 15.33 -14.19
N ALA A 81 18.89 16.29 -13.49
CA ALA A 81 19.60 17.35 -12.82
C ALA A 81 19.06 17.56 -11.40
N TYR A 82 19.81 18.27 -10.55
CA TYR A 82 19.36 18.64 -9.21
C TYR A 82 19.96 19.98 -8.76
N ASP A 83 19.28 20.63 -7.83
CA ASP A 83 19.82 21.75 -7.05
C ASP A 83 19.59 21.50 -5.55
N ASP A 84 19.77 22.54 -4.72
CA ASP A 84 19.58 22.44 -3.26
C ASP A 84 18.12 22.20 -2.85
N ARG A 85 17.16 22.27 -3.76
CA ARG A 85 15.73 22.24 -3.45
C ARG A 85 14.97 21.20 -4.25
N ASN A 86 15.41 20.85 -5.45
CA ASN A 86 14.64 20.06 -6.40
C ASN A 86 15.51 19.04 -7.13
N LEU A 87 14.87 17.92 -7.48
CA LEU A 87 15.29 17.01 -8.52
C LEU A 87 14.53 17.36 -9.81
N TYR A 88 15.24 17.45 -10.91
CA TYR A 88 14.70 17.74 -12.23
C TYR A 88 14.91 16.54 -13.16
N VAL A 89 13.89 16.23 -13.97
CA VAL A 89 14.00 15.20 -15.00
C VAL A 89 13.41 15.74 -16.30
N PHE A 90 14.22 15.77 -17.35
CA PHE A 90 13.75 16.07 -18.70
C PHE A 90 13.67 14.76 -19.49
N ILE A 91 12.56 14.51 -20.17
CA ILE A 91 12.36 13.33 -21.01
C ILE A 91 11.87 13.75 -22.39
N ARG A 92 12.58 13.30 -23.43
CA ARG A 92 12.20 13.41 -24.84
C ARG A 92 11.70 12.05 -25.32
N ALA A 93 10.41 11.97 -25.60
CA ALA A 93 9.75 10.81 -26.16
C ALA A 93 9.62 11.01 -27.69
N PHE A 94 10.57 10.49 -28.46
CA PHE A 94 10.52 10.61 -29.91
C PHE A 94 9.32 9.85 -30.47
N ASP A 95 8.66 10.45 -31.45
CA ASP A 95 7.55 9.87 -32.17
C ASP A 95 7.38 10.59 -33.52
N PRO A 96 7.57 9.90 -34.66
CA PRO A 96 7.45 10.53 -35.97
C PRO A 96 6.01 10.89 -36.36
N HIS A 97 5.01 10.51 -35.55
CA HIS A 97 3.59 10.78 -35.81
C HIS A 97 2.97 11.56 -34.63
N PRO A 98 3.33 12.84 -34.43
CA PRO A 98 2.88 13.63 -33.29
C PRO A 98 1.36 13.87 -33.25
N ASP A 99 0.69 13.80 -34.40
CA ASP A 99 -0.77 13.83 -34.56
C ASP A 99 -1.45 12.57 -34.00
N SER A 100 -0.72 11.46 -33.92
CA SER A 100 -1.19 10.16 -33.44
C SER A 100 -0.86 9.89 -31.97
N ILE A 101 -0.26 10.85 -31.26
CA ILE A 101 0.01 10.75 -29.82
C ILE A 101 -1.32 10.87 -29.06
N LEU A 102 -1.66 9.84 -28.28
CA LEU A 102 -2.91 9.82 -27.52
C LEU A 102 -2.79 10.71 -26.27
N LYS A 103 -3.50 11.85 -26.30
CA LYS A 103 -3.42 12.93 -25.30
C LYS A 103 -4.79 13.32 -24.70
N LEU A 104 -5.53 12.34 -24.19
CA LEU A 104 -6.83 12.60 -23.56
C LEU A 104 -6.67 13.41 -22.26
N LEU A 105 -7.51 14.43 -22.10
CA LEU A 105 -7.64 15.12 -20.82
C LEU A 105 -8.51 14.26 -19.89
N ALA A 106 -8.04 14.07 -18.66
CA ALA A 106 -8.76 13.39 -17.60
C ALA A 106 -8.56 14.17 -16.29
N ARG A 107 -9.31 13.81 -15.25
CA ARG A 107 -9.02 14.31 -13.91
C ARG A 107 -7.64 13.79 -13.46
N ARG A 108 -6.97 14.55 -12.58
CA ARG A 108 -5.77 14.08 -11.87
C ARG A 108 -6.05 12.71 -11.23
N ASP A 109 -5.04 11.85 -11.20
CA ASP A 109 -5.09 10.52 -10.56
C ASP A 109 -6.00 9.49 -11.27
N VAL A 110 -6.72 9.89 -12.33
CA VAL A 110 -7.49 8.98 -13.18
C VAL A 110 -6.63 8.45 -14.33
N ARG A 111 -6.53 7.13 -14.45
CA ARG A 111 -5.82 6.48 -15.56
C ARG A 111 -6.67 6.45 -16.83
N ALA A 112 -6.42 7.40 -17.73
CA ALA A 112 -6.97 7.40 -19.08
C ALA A 112 -6.12 6.55 -20.06
N ALA A 113 -6.73 6.15 -21.18
CA ALA A 113 -6.04 5.47 -22.28
C ALA A 113 -5.20 6.48 -23.09
N THR A 114 -4.08 6.93 -22.53
CA THR A 114 -3.16 7.92 -23.12
C THR A 114 -1.72 7.43 -23.08
N ASP A 115 -0.87 8.04 -23.90
CA ASP A 115 0.58 7.94 -23.69
C ASP A 115 0.93 8.47 -22.30
N GLN A 116 1.98 7.94 -21.67
CA GLN A 116 2.45 8.37 -20.35
C GLN A 116 3.97 8.32 -20.24
N LEU A 117 4.52 9.26 -19.48
CA LEU A 117 5.90 9.23 -18.98
C LEU A 117 5.86 9.16 -17.46
N LYS A 118 6.69 8.28 -16.88
CA LYS A 118 6.70 7.98 -15.46
C LYS A 118 8.14 8.01 -14.98
N ILE A 119 8.37 8.60 -13.81
CA ILE A 119 9.64 8.53 -13.10
C ILE A 119 9.40 7.84 -11.76
N MET A 120 10.27 6.91 -11.40
CA MET A 120 10.26 6.20 -10.12
C MET A 120 11.52 6.56 -9.34
N ILE A 121 11.36 6.91 -8.07
CA ILE A 121 12.46 7.34 -7.20
C ILE A 121 12.40 6.57 -5.88
N ASP A 122 13.39 5.73 -5.63
CA ASP A 122 13.69 5.17 -4.30
C ASP A 122 14.77 6.04 -3.65
N SER A 123 14.33 7.05 -2.90
CA SER A 123 15.21 8.06 -2.29
C SER A 123 15.97 7.54 -1.05
N TYR A 124 15.57 6.39 -0.50
CA TYR A 124 16.31 5.71 0.57
C TYR A 124 17.35 4.72 0.04
N HIS A 125 17.20 4.30 -1.23
CA HIS A 125 17.96 3.23 -1.86
C HIS A 125 17.87 1.91 -1.08
N ASP A 126 16.66 1.62 -0.58
CA ASP A 126 16.35 0.40 0.18
C ASP A 126 15.70 -0.70 -0.67
N ARG A 127 15.46 -0.42 -1.96
CA ARG A 127 14.91 -1.35 -2.94
C ARG A 127 13.51 -1.85 -2.58
N ARG A 128 12.80 -1.12 -1.71
CA ARG A 128 11.47 -1.50 -1.20
C ARG A 128 10.47 -0.36 -1.19
N SER A 129 10.93 0.87 -0.99
CA SER A 129 10.07 2.04 -1.04
C SER A 129 10.47 2.99 -2.14
N GLY A 130 9.52 3.79 -2.57
CA GLY A 130 9.79 4.85 -3.52
C GLY A 130 8.56 5.66 -3.80
N PHE A 131 8.65 6.47 -4.84
CA PHE A 131 7.60 7.33 -5.33
C PHE A 131 7.53 7.21 -6.85
N GLU A 132 6.34 7.10 -7.41
CA GLU A 132 6.10 7.24 -8.85
C GLU A 132 5.48 8.60 -9.12
N PHE A 133 5.98 9.31 -10.13
CA PHE A 133 5.37 10.51 -10.69
C PHE A 133 5.11 10.26 -12.17
N ALA A 134 3.86 10.40 -12.59
CA ALA A 134 3.43 10.14 -13.96
C ALA A 134 2.73 11.35 -14.56
N VAL A 135 2.95 11.56 -15.86
CA VAL A 135 2.29 12.61 -16.63
C VAL A 135 1.90 12.10 -18.01
N ASN A 136 0.77 12.55 -18.53
CA ASN A 136 0.40 12.33 -19.93
C ASN A 136 0.74 13.55 -20.80
N PRO A 137 0.68 13.47 -22.14
CA PRO A 137 1.02 14.61 -23.00
C PRO A 137 0.16 15.86 -22.78
N ALA A 138 -1.03 15.71 -22.20
CA ALA A 138 -1.94 16.82 -21.85
C ALA A 138 -1.62 17.47 -20.49
N GLY A 139 -0.59 17.01 -19.78
CA GLY A 139 -0.17 17.55 -18.48
C GLY A 139 -0.95 17.02 -17.28
N VAL A 140 -1.77 15.97 -17.46
CA VAL A 140 -2.51 15.33 -16.36
C VAL A 140 -1.53 14.54 -15.50
N LYS A 141 -1.42 14.92 -14.22
CA LYS A 141 -0.52 14.33 -13.22
C LYS A 141 -1.14 13.11 -12.54
N ARG A 142 -0.28 12.18 -12.13
CA ARG A 142 -0.58 11.10 -11.18
C ARG A 142 0.64 10.86 -10.30
N ASP A 143 0.43 10.49 -9.06
CA ASP A 143 1.49 10.10 -8.14
C ASP A 143 1.11 8.88 -7.30
N TYR A 144 2.14 8.16 -6.86
CA TYR A 144 2.01 6.98 -6.02
C TYR A 144 3.14 6.95 -5.00
N ALA A 145 2.83 6.57 -3.77
CA ALA A 145 3.85 6.05 -2.87
C ALA A 145 3.99 4.54 -3.09
N ILE A 146 5.22 4.03 -3.12
CA ILE A 146 5.51 2.61 -3.30
C ILE A 146 6.01 2.04 -1.97
N TYR A 147 5.44 0.91 -1.56
CA TYR A 147 5.78 0.18 -0.34
C TYR A 147 6.01 -1.29 -0.64
N ASN A 148 6.82 -1.95 0.21
CA ASN A 148 7.07 -3.39 0.13
C ASN A 148 7.43 -3.89 -1.28
N ASP A 149 8.19 -3.07 -2.03
CA ASP A 149 8.69 -3.32 -3.39
C ASP A 149 7.63 -3.25 -4.50
N THR A 150 6.36 -3.59 -4.22
CA THR A 150 5.30 -3.73 -5.24
C THR A 150 4.01 -2.97 -4.98
N GLN A 151 3.73 -2.54 -3.74
CA GLN A 151 2.44 -1.98 -3.38
C GLN A 151 2.42 -0.48 -3.67
N GLU A 152 1.54 -0.05 -4.56
CA GLU A 152 1.32 1.35 -4.89
C GLU A 152 0.14 1.90 -4.07
N ASP A 153 0.31 3.09 -3.49
CA ASP A 153 -0.73 3.84 -2.79
C ASP A 153 -1.04 5.12 -3.57
N ASP A 154 -2.24 5.15 -4.13
CA ASP A 154 -2.79 6.21 -4.98
C ASP A 154 -3.45 7.33 -4.19
N ALA A 155 -3.51 7.23 -2.85
CA ALA A 155 -3.98 8.30 -1.99
C ALA A 155 -2.87 9.32 -1.67
N TRP A 156 -1.60 8.96 -1.90
CA TRP A 156 -0.47 9.86 -1.65
C TRP A 156 -0.39 10.96 -2.70
N ASP A 157 -0.80 12.17 -2.32
CA ASP A 157 -0.75 13.37 -3.17
C ASP A 157 0.47 14.23 -2.84
N ALA A 158 1.38 14.38 -3.80
CA ALA A 158 2.57 15.19 -3.67
C ALA A 158 2.46 16.55 -4.37
N VAL A 159 3.18 17.54 -3.85
CA VAL A 159 3.31 18.85 -4.50
C VAL A 159 4.54 18.85 -5.41
N TRP A 160 4.33 18.78 -6.72
CA TRP A 160 5.38 18.79 -7.74
C TRP A 160 4.88 19.47 -9.03
N ASP A 161 5.80 19.89 -9.89
CA ASP A 161 5.49 20.60 -11.14
C ASP A 161 5.97 19.83 -12.36
N VAL A 162 5.25 20.00 -13.47
CA VAL A 162 5.63 19.45 -14.76
C VAL A 162 5.08 20.29 -15.89
N ALA A 163 5.86 20.40 -16.96
CA ALA A 163 5.41 20.96 -18.23
C ALA A 163 5.59 19.92 -19.33
N THR A 164 4.60 19.81 -20.22
CA THR A 164 4.62 18.92 -21.38
C THR A 164 4.50 19.70 -22.67
N ARG A 165 5.10 19.18 -23.74
CA ARG A 165 4.98 19.79 -25.07
C ARG A 165 4.96 18.71 -26.14
N VAL A 166 4.03 18.82 -27.09
CA VAL A 166 4.06 18.04 -28.33
C VAL A 166 4.69 18.92 -29.41
N ASP A 167 5.63 18.37 -30.18
CA ASP A 167 6.30 19.04 -31.29
C ASP A 167 6.52 18.08 -32.47
N SER A 168 7.28 18.52 -33.48
CA SER A 168 7.50 17.75 -34.70
C SER A 168 8.32 16.47 -34.50
N LEU A 169 9.01 16.31 -33.36
CA LEU A 169 9.83 15.14 -33.07
C LEU A 169 9.11 14.12 -32.16
N GLY A 170 7.96 14.48 -31.60
CA GLY A 170 7.21 13.67 -30.65
C GLY A 170 6.70 14.54 -29.51
N TRP A 171 7.07 14.21 -28.27
CA TRP A 171 6.71 15.03 -27.11
C TRP A 171 7.73 14.99 -25.97
N THR A 172 7.63 15.95 -25.07
CA THR A 172 8.47 16.10 -23.89
C THR A 172 7.67 16.21 -22.61
N ALA A 173 8.33 15.84 -21.52
CA ALA A 173 7.94 16.19 -20.17
C ALA A 173 9.17 16.66 -19.39
N GLU A 174 9.01 17.76 -18.64
CA GLU A 174 10.03 18.31 -17.76
C GLU A 174 9.48 18.38 -16.34
N PHE A 175 10.03 17.56 -15.45
CA PHE A 175 9.57 17.38 -14.07
C PHE A 175 10.42 18.23 -13.12
N ARG A 176 9.76 18.84 -12.14
CA ARG A 176 10.37 19.40 -10.93
C ARG A 176 9.76 18.74 -9.71
N VAL A 177 10.56 17.89 -9.05
CA VAL A 177 10.18 17.22 -7.81
C VAL A 177 10.94 17.89 -6.67
N PRO A 178 10.28 18.62 -5.77
CA PRO A 178 10.94 19.18 -4.61
C PRO A 178 11.54 18.06 -3.74
N LEU A 179 12.79 18.22 -3.32
CA LEU A 179 13.47 17.30 -2.41
C LEU A 179 12.74 17.20 -1.06
N SER A 180 11.88 18.15 -0.70
CA SER A 180 11.01 18.06 0.48
C SER A 180 9.89 17.02 0.36
N GLN A 181 9.52 16.63 -0.86
CA GLN A 181 8.58 15.52 -1.09
C GLN A 181 9.27 14.16 -0.99
N LEU A 182 10.60 14.13 -1.13
CA LEU A 182 11.42 12.92 -1.09
C LEU A 182 12.08 12.81 0.29
N ARG A 183 11.76 11.79 1.06
CA ARG A 183 12.49 11.53 2.31
C ARG A 183 13.76 10.74 1.98
N TYR A 184 14.92 11.15 2.50
CA TYR A 184 16.20 10.49 2.24
C TYR A 184 17.15 10.58 3.43
N VAL A 185 18.11 9.68 3.49
CA VAL A 185 19.18 9.72 4.50
C VAL A 185 20.28 10.69 4.04
N PRO A 186 20.67 11.72 4.82
CA PRO A 186 21.77 12.61 4.45
C PRO A 186 23.09 11.87 4.34
N ARG A 187 23.80 12.09 3.23
CA ARG A 187 25.17 11.59 3.00
C ARG A 187 25.94 12.65 2.20
N ASP A 188 27.27 12.58 2.22
CA ASP A 188 28.10 13.47 1.39
C ASP A 188 27.78 13.27 -0.11
N SER A 189 27.54 12.02 -0.50
CA SER A 189 27.01 11.63 -1.80
C SER A 189 25.85 10.66 -1.59
N ASN A 190 24.69 11.01 -2.12
CA ASN A 190 23.51 10.16 -2.15
C ASN A 190 23.48 9.33 -3.45
N THR A 191 22.94 8.12 -3.33
CA THR A 191 22.49 7.30 -4.45
C THR A 191 21.01 7.08 -4.26
N PHE A 192 20.20 7.36 -5.27
CA PHE A 192 18.78 7.01 -5.29
C PHE A 192 18.55 5.84 -6.25
N GLY A 193 17.60 4.97 -5.95
CA GLY A 193 17.04 4.10 -6.97
C GLY A 193 16.24 4.94 -7.95
N PHE A 194 16.43 4.74 -9.25
CA PHE A 194 15.82 5.55 -10.29
C PHE A 194 15.37 4.72 -11.48
N GLY A 195 14.18 5.02 -11.98
CA GLY A 195 13.64 4.41 -13.18
C GLY A 195 12.76 5.36 -13.96
N ILE A 196 12.64 5.11 -15.26
CA ILE A 196 11.79 5.88 -16.17
C ILE A 196 11.01 4.90 -17.02
N TRP A 197 9.68 5.02 -17.03
CA TRP A 197 8.83 4.25 -17.95
C TRP A 197 8.13 5.17 -18.94
N ARG A 198 7.95 4.67 -20.16
CA ARG A 198 7.11 5.30 -21.18
C ARG A 198 6.09 4.28 -21.66
N ASP A 199 4.82 4.68 -21.63
CA ASP A 199 3.71 3.93 -22.20
C ASP A 199 3.36 4.55 -23.56
N ILE A 200 3.43 3.77 -24.64
CA ILE A 200 3.02 4.16 -26.00
C ILE A 200 1.67 3.50 -26.26
N GLN A 201 0.60 4.22 -25.93
CA GLN A 201 -0.72 3.62 -25.77
C GLN A 201 -1.27 3.07 -27.08
N ARG A 202 -1.01 3.74 -28.21
CA ARG A 202 -1.49 3.29 -29.51
C ARG A 202 -0.87 1.98 -29.98
N TYR A 203 0.19 1.47 -29.33
CA TYR A 203 0.81 0.17 -29.60
C TYR A 203 0.72 -0.82 -28.44
N THR A 204 0.16 -0.41 -27.29
CA THR A 204 0.24 -1.20 -26.04
C THR A 204 1.69 -1.58 -25.73
N GLU A 205 2.62 -0.70 -26.07
CA GLU A 205 4.05 -0.89 -25.90
C GLU A 205 4.51 -0.10 -24.68
N ARG A 206 5.33 -0.72 -23.83
CA ARG A 206 5.92 -0.08 -22.66
C ARG A 206 7.42 -0.27 -22.70
N VAL A 207 8.12 0.83 -22.49
CA VAL A 207 9.59 0.86 -22.50
C VAL A 207 10.09 1.45 -21.19
N SER A 208 11.26 1.03 -20.76
CA SER A 208 11.80 1.39 -19.46
C SER A 208 13.31 1.58 -19.48
N TRP A 209 13.80 2.44 -18.58
CA TRP A 209 15.18 2.48 -18.14
C TRP A 209 15.24 2.41 -16.60
N PRO A 210 16.07 1.54 -15.99
CA PRO A 210 16.64 0.36 -16.64
C PRO A 210 15.53 -0.56 -17.17
N VAL A 211 15.91 -1.63 -17.87
CA VAL A 211 14.92 -2.62 -18.33
C VAL A 211 14.17 -3.23 -17.14
N TYR A 212 12.88 -2.92 -17.04
CA TYR A 212 11.97 -3.62 -16.14
C TYR A 212 11.71 -5.03 -16.67
N ARG A 213 11.70 -6.02 -15.78
CA ARG A 213 11.50 -7.42 -16.14
C ARG A 213 10.20 -7.92 -15.54
N ASN A 214 9.22 -8.20 -16.40
CA ASN A 214 8.02 -8.94 -16.03
C ASN A 214 8.36 -10.37 -15.53
N SER A 215 9.52 -10.90 -15.94
CA SER A 215 10.10 -12.16 -15.47
C SER A 215 10.69 -12.10 -14.06
N GLN A 216 10.69 -10.92 -13.41
CA GLN A 216 11.06 -10.70 -12.00
C GLN A 216 9.88 -10.08 -11.22
N THR A 217 9.94 -10.04 -9.89
CA THR A 217 8.96 -9.30 -9.06
C THR A 217 9.56 -7.97 -8.62
N GLY A 218 8.74 -7.10 -8.04
CA GLY A 218 9.21 -5.86 -7.45
C GLY A 218 9.35 -4.75 -8.47
N ILE A 219 9.01 -3.54 -8.07
CA ILE A 219 9.24 -2.31 -8.83
C ILE A 219 10.50 -1.64 -8.28
N SER A 220 10.53 -1.36 -6.97
CA SER A 220 11.61 -0.61 -6.32
C SER A 220 12.94 -1.36 -6.41
N SER A 221 12.91 -2.69 -6.29
CA SER A 221 14.11 -3.51 -6.38
C SER A 221 14.69 -3.60 -7.79
N GLN A 222 13.92 -3.30 -8.83
CA GLN A 222 14.41 -3.35 -10.22
C GLN A 222 14.91 -1.99 -10.73
N LEU A 223 14.84 -0.94 -9.91
CA LEU A 223 15.34 0.39 -10.29
C LEU A 223 16.86 0.39 -10.48
N GLY A 224 17.33 1.27 -11.35
CA GLY A 224 18.76 1.53 -11.55
C GLY A 224 19.27 2.47 -10.47
N GLU A 225 20.54 2.84 -10.53
CA GLU A 225 21.13 3.79 -9.58
C GLU A 225 21.31 5.17 -10.22
N LEU A 226 20.72 6.19 -9.60
CA LEU A 226 21.05 7.59 -9.87
C LEU A 226 22.12 8.06 -8.88
N ARG A 227 23.31 8.36 -9.42
CA ARG A 227 24.49 8.83 -8.69
C ARG A 227 24.76 10.31 -8.97
N GLY A 228 25.74 10.88 -8.28
CA GLY A 228 26.16 12.28 -8.48
C GLY A 228 25.36 13.31 -7.68
N LEU A 229 24.48 12.86 -6.79
CA LEU A 229 23.73 13.71 -5.86
C LEU A 229 24.62 14.07 -4.66
N VAL A 230 25.42 15.12 -4.79
CA VAL A 230 26.43 15.54 -3.80
C VAL A 230 25.91 16.73 -3.00
N GLY A 231 26.04 16.65 -1.68
CA GLY A 231 25.69 17.75 -0.78
C GLY A 231 24.20 18.09 -0.78
N LEU A 232 23.31 17.07 -0.86
CA LEU A 232 21.88 17.30 -0.68
C LEU A 232 21.64 17.86 0.73
N PRO A 233 20.91 18.98 0.87
CA PRO A 233 20.71 19.59 2.17
C PRO A 233 19.84 18.70 3.05
N SER A 234 19.94 18.84 4.37
CA SER A 234 19.01 18.24 5.33
C SER A 234 18.21 19.34 6.03
N PRO A 235 17.33 20.05 5.30
CA PRO A 235 16.69 21.22 5.86
C PRO A 235 15.64 20.79 6.89
N ARG A 236 15.83 21.19 8.14
CA ARG A 236 14.79 21.15 9.17
C ARG A 236 13.75 22.21 8.81
N ARG A 237 12.59 21.79 8.33
CA ARG A 237 11.50 22.70 7.95
C ARG A 237 10.33 22.47 8.90
N PRO A 238 10.17 23.32 9.94
CA PRO A 238 8.90 23.41 10.65
C PRO A 238 7.87 24.02 9.70
N GLU A 239 6.80 23.28 9.44
CA GLU A 239 5.60 23.78 8.79
C GLU A 239 4.51 23.88 9.87
N LEU A 240 3.86 25.03 9.98
CA LEU A 240 2.74 25.28 10.89
C LEU A 240 1.58 25.83 10.07
N ALA A 241 0.45 25.13 10.10
CA ALA A 241 -0.76 25.48 9.38
C ALA A 241 -1.92 25.66 10.38
N PRO A 242 -2.13 26.86 10.93
CA PRO A 242 -3.28 27.15 11.78
C PRO A 242 -4.53 27.38 10.92
N TYR A 243 -5.70 27.01 11.43
CA TYR A 243 -6.98 27.29 10.77
C TYR A 243 -8.08 27.60 11.78
N VAL A 244 -9.09 28.31 11.28
CA VAL A 244 -10.30 28.67 12.00
C VAL A 244 -11.48 28.37 11.09
N VAL A 245 -12.44 27.59 11.58
CA VAL A 245 -13.64 27.16 10.86
C VAL A 245 -14.86 27.72 11.56
N THR A 246 -15.70 28.40 10.79
CA THR A 246 -17.01 28.87 11.23
C THR A 246 -18.10 28.03 10.59
N LYS A 247 -18.89 27.31 11.39
CA LYS A 247 -20.05 26.56 10.91
C LYS A 247 -21.32 27.30 11.30
N ASN A 248 -22.16 27.60 10.30
CA ASN A 248 -23.49 28.19 10.49
C ASN A 248 -24.52 27.16 10.03
N LEU A 249 -25.21 26.52 10.97
CA LEU A 249 -26.28 25.55 10.70
C LEU A 249 -27.63 26.20 10.99
N SER A 250 -28.52 26.18 10.01
CA SER A 250 -29.93 26.51 10.23
C SER A 250 -30.66 25.24 10.63
N VAL A 251 -31.10 25.16 11.89
CA VAL A 251 -31.82 24.01 12.44
C VAL A 251 -33.30 24.39 12.53
N PRO A 252 -34.22 23.64 11.89
CA PRO A 252 -35.65 23.92 12.00
C PRO A 252 -36.11 23.74 13.45
N THR A 253 -36.75 24.76 14.02
CA THR A 253 -37.34 24.75 15.36
C THR A 253 -38.82 25.15 15.26
N GLY A 254 -39.68 24.16 15.02
CA GLY A 254 -41.11 24.39 14.80
C GLY A 254 -41.36 25.13 13.48
N SER A 255 -41.83 26.38 13.55
CA SER A 255 -42.07 27.26 12.39
C SER A 255 -40.93 28.25 12.11
N GLU A 256 -39.84 28.18 12.87
CA GLU A 256 -38.66 29.05 12.72
C GLU A 256 -37.41 28.24 12.36
N PHE A 257 -36.34 28.95 12.00
CA PHE A 257 -35.00 28.37 11.84
C PHE A 257 -34.08 28.98 12.90
N ASP A 258 -33.62 28.16 13.84
CA ASP A 258 -32.54 28.55 14.75
C ASP A 258 -31.20 28.54 14.00
N ARG A 259 -30.30 29.46 14.35
CA ARG A 259 -28.97 29.57 13.75
C ARG A 259 -27.92 29.16 14.78
N SER A 260 -27.50 27.90 14.72
CA SER A 260 -26.36 27.42 15.49
C SER A 260 -25.07 27.89 14.83
N GLN A 261 -24.33 28.78 15.49
CA GLN A 261 -22.98 29.19 15.08
C GLN A 261 -21.95 28.45 15.92
N LYS A 262 -21.05 27.70 15.28
CA LYS A 262 -19.93 27.03 15.93
C LYS A 262 -18.62 27.57 15.37
N LEU A 263 -17.76 28.05 16.25
CA LEU A 263 -16.39 28.46 15.94
C LEU A 263 -15.45 27.36 16.42
N THR A 264 -14.59 26.87 15.52
CA THR A 264 -13.59 25.86 15.82
C THR A 264 -12.24 26.38 15.35
N ALA A 265 -11.18 26.12 16.11
CA ALA A 265 -9.81 26.43 15.70
C ALA A 265 -8.93 25.19 15.91
N GLY A 266 -7.91 25.05 15.07
CA GLY A 266 -6.94 23.98 15.15
C GLY A 266 -5.65 24.36 14.44
N ALA A 267 -4.67 23.47 14.52
CA ALA A 267 -3.37 23.68 13.88
C ALA A 267 -2.71 22.36 13.56
N ASP A 268 -2.07 22.30 12.39
CA ASP A 268 -1.20 21.20 11.99
C ASP A 268 0.26 21.65 12.03
N VAL A 269 1.12 20.76 12.50
CA VAL A 269 2.56 20.95 12.63
C VAL A 269 3.26 19.79 11.93
N LYS A 270 4.24 20.11 11.09
CA LYS A 270 5.15 19.12 10.52
C LYS A 270 6.57 19.55 10.79
N TYR A 271 7.37 18.66 11.34
CA TYR A 271 8.75 18.93 11.72
C TYR A 271 9.66 17.78 11.30
N GLY A 272 10.49 18.03 10.29
CA GLY A 272 11.59 17.13 9.93
C GLY A 272 12.69 17.19 10.97
N ILE A 273 12.73 16.22 11.90
CA ILE A 273 13.81 16.08 12.89
C ILE A 273 15.14 15.88 12.14
N THR A 274 15.09 15.02 11.12
CA THR A 274 16.10 14.81 10.08
C THR A 274 15.38 14.61 8.74
N SER A 275 16.09 14.60 7.59
CA SER A 275 15.46 14.36 6.28
C SER A 275 14.84 12.96 6.11
N ASN A 276 15.13 12.04 7.04
CA ASN A 276 14.61 10.68 7.08
C ASN A 276 13.69 10.40 8.29
N LEU A 277 13.43 11.39 9.16
CA LEU A 277 12.58 11.26 10.35
C LEU A 277 11.69 12.50 10.51
N THR A 278 10.37 12.30 10.43
CA THR A 278 9.37 13.39 10.45
C THR A 278 8.41 13.20 11.60
N LEU A 279 8.18 14.28 12.35
CA LEU A 279 7.09 14.41 13.31
C LEU A 279 5.95 15.21 12.65
N ASP A 280 4.81 14.57 12.48
CA ASP A 280 3.55 15.21 12.11
C ASP A 280 2.68 15.30 13.37
N ALA A 281 2.10 16.46 13.67
CA ALA A 281 1.21 16.66 14.81
C ALA A 281 0.03 17.54 14.42
N THR A 282 -1.10 17.34 15.06
CA THR A 282 -2.32 18.10 14.83
C THR A 282 -3.08 18.30 16.13
N VAL A 283 -3.70 19.47 16.28
CA VAL A 283 -4.66 19.78 17.34
C VAL A 283 -5.96 20.14 16.67
N ASN A 284 -7.02 19.42 17.06
CA ASN A 284 -8.37 19.61 16.54
C ASN A 284 -8.51 19.62 15.00
N PRO A 285 -7.93 18.62 14.28
CA PRO A 285 -7.89 18.55 12.81
C PRO A 285 -9.25 18.79 12.17
N ASP A 286 -9.30 19.65 11.15
CA ASP A 286 -10.45 19.75 10.25
C ASP A 286 -10.28 18.82 9.05
N PHE A 287 -11.14 17.80 8.96
CA PHE A 287 -11.21 16.90 7.81
C PHE A 287 -12.39 17.20 6.89
N GLY A 288 -13.11 18.31 7.11
CA GLY A 288 -14.27 18.68 6.29
C GLY A 288 -13.95 19.02 4.84
N GLN A 289 -12.67 19.19 4.49
CA GLN A 289 -12.19 19.44 3.12
C GLN A 289 -11.75 18.17 2.39
N VAL A 290 -11.81 17.01 3.05
CA VAL A 290 -11.41 15.73 2.46
C VAL A 290 -12.57 15.17 1.63
N GLU A 291 -12.24 14.47 0.54
CA GLU A 291 -13.25 13.83 -0.31
C GLU A 291 -14.17 12.93 0.52
N ALA A 292 -15.47 13.07 0.30
CA ALA A 292 -16.48 12.26 0.98
C ALA A 292 -16.40 10.80 0.51
N ASP A 293 -16.75 9.88 1.40
CA ASP A 293 -16.80 8.48 1.05
C ASP A 293 -17.82 8.20 -0.05
N PRO A 294 -17.50 7.28 -0.98
CA PRO A 294 -18.49 6.84 -1.96
C PRO A 294 -19.68 6.20 -1.23
N ALA A 295 -20.89 6.53 -1.69
CA ALA A 295 -22.09 5.88 -1.18
C ALA A 295 -22.10 4.40 -1.64
N VAL A 296 -21.88 3.49 -0.70
CA VAL A 296 -21.93 2.04 -0.93
C VAL A 296 -23.13 1.47 -0.19
N LEU A 297 -24.05 0.86 -0.95
CA LEU A 297 -25.12 0.04 -0.36
C LEU A 297 -24.54 -1.33 0.00
N ASN A 298 -24.14 -1.49 1.26
CA ASN A 298 -23.67 -2.77 1.77
C ASN A 298 -24.86 -3.52 2.41
N LEU A 299 -25.22 -4.66 1.82
CA LEU A 299 -26.29 -5.53 2.31
C LEU A 299 -25.76 -6.67 3.20
N THR A 300 -24.45 -6.71 3.44
CA THR A 300 -23.82 -7.71 4.30
C THR A 300 -23.81 -7.24 5.76
N VAL A 301 -23.52 -8.17 6.66
CA VAL A 301 -23.34 -7.88 8.09
C VAL A 301 -21.95 -7.33 8.42
N PHE A 302 -21.06 -7.26 7.42
CA PHE A 302 -19.68 -6.87 7.58
C PHE A 302 -19.48 -5.40 7.24
N GLU A 303 -18.53 -4.75 7.90
CA GLU A 303 -18.16 -3.38 7.61
C GLU A 303 -17.53 -3.25 6.21
N THR A 304 -17.74 -2.11 5.55
CA THR A 304 -17.06 -1.77 4.29
C THR A 304 -15.73 -1.08 4.58
N PHE A 305 -14.64 -1.57 3.96
CA PHE A 305 -13.36 -0.90 4.02
C PHE A 305 -13.35 0.33 3.09
N PHE A 306 -13.04 1.49 3.67
CA PHE A 306 -12.78 2.73 2.92
C PHE A 306 -11.30 3.11 3.02
N GLN A 307 -10.66 3.47 1.89
CA GLN A 307 -9.29 4.00 1.89
C GLN A 307 -9.20 5.31 2.67
N GLU A 308 -8.08 5.55 3.34
CA GLU A 308 -7.82 6.83 4.01
C GLU A 308 -7.55 7.94 3.00
N ARG A 309 -8.16 9.11 3.23
CA ARG A 309 -7.98 10.30 2.37
C ARG A 309 -7.53 11.53 3.17
N ARG A 310 -7.50 11.45 4.50
CA ARG A 310 -7.08 12.55 5.38
C ARG A 310 -5.54 12.70 5.33
N PRO A 311 -5.00 13.86 4.92
CA PRO A 311 -3.55 14.02 4.70
C PRO A 311 -2.67 13.59 5.88
N PHE A 312 -3.09 13.90 7.12
CA PHE A 312 -2.38 13.48 8.32
C PHE A 312 -2.17 11.96 8.37
N PHE A 313 -3.16 11.15 8.01
CA PHE A 313 -3.08 9.69 8.11
C PHE A 313 -2.45 9.04 6.88
N VAL A 314 -2.65 9.59 5.67
CA VAL A 314 -2.06 9.09 4.41
C VAL A 314 -0.54 9.14 4.44
N GLN A 315 0.06 10.23 4.93
CA GLN A 315 1.51 10.41 4.90
C GLN A 315 2.25 9.31 5.69
N GLY A 316 3.03 8.48 5.01
CA GLY A 316 3.74 7.36 5.66
C GLY A 316 2.82 6.23 6.14
N ALA A 317 1.59 6.12 5.63
CA ALA A 317 0.65 5.05 5.95
C ALA A 317 1.27 3.66 5.73
N GLY A 318 2.08 3.50 4.68
CA GLY A 318 2.79 2.25 4.40
C GLY A 318 3.72 1.74 5.50
N ILE A 319 4.15 2.58 6.46
CA ILE A 319 4.92 2.14 7.64
C ILE A 319 4.01 1.38 8.62
N PHE A 320 2.76 1.82 8.78
CA PHE A 320 1.80 1.20 9.69
C PHE A 320 0.96 0.11 9.03
N ARG A 321 1.20 -0.18 7.75
CA ARG A 321 0.52 -1.26 7.06
C ARG A 321 0.98 -2.62 7.61
N PHE A 322 0.03 -3.39 8.10
CA PHE A 322 0.21 -4.77 8.54
C PHE A 322 -1.04 -5.54 8.12
N ASP A 323 -0.92 -6.21 6.99
CA ASP A 323 -2.04 -6.93 6.38
C ASP A 323 -2.22 -8.27 7.11
N VAL A 324 -3.48 -8.65 7.33
CA VAL A 324 -3.91 -9.95 7.82
C VAL A 324 -4.87 -10.51 6.76
N ASN A 325 -4.92 -11.83 6.59
CA ASN A 325 -5.78 -12.47 5.59
C ASN A 325 -5.51 -12.04 4.14
N CYS A 326 -4.24 -11.77 3.80
CA CYS A 326 -3.88 -11.30 2.46
C CYS A 326 -2.88 -12.25 1.80
N ASN A 327 -3.35 -12.98 0.79
CA ASN A 327 -2.55 -13.88 -0.06
C ASN A 327 -2.88 -13.65 -1.54
N GLN A 328 -2.18 -14.31 -2.46
CA GLN A 328 -2.40 -14.18 -3.90
C GLN A 328 -3.79 -14.63 -4.39
N VAL A 329 -4.47 -15.51 -3.66
CA VAL A 329 -5.83 -15.99 -4.00
C VAL A 329 -6.89 -15.01 -3.50
N ASN A 330 -6.74 -14.51 -2.27
CA ASN A 330 -7.70 -13.61 -1.62
C ASN A 330 -7.00 -12.61 -0.70
N CYS A 331 -7.43 -11.35 -0.76
CA CYS A 331 -6.96 -10.28 0.11
C CYS A 331 -8.07 -9.24 0.30
N ASN A 332 -8.58 -9.11 1.53
CA ASN A 332 -9.77 -8.30 1.83
C ASN A 332 -9.45 -6.99 2.57
N ASN A 333 -8.21 -6.48 2.47
CA ASN A 333 -7.73 -5.29 3.20
C ASN A 333 -7.92 -5.38 4.73
N GLU A 334 -7.94 -6.60 5.29
CA GLU A 334 -7.90 -6.81 6.73
C GLU A 334 -6.49 -6.53 7.26
N GLY A 335 -6.40 -6.02 8.48
CA GLY A 335 -5.11 -5.59 9.02
C GLY A 335 -5.21 -5.03 10.43
N LEU A 336 -4.04 -4.83 11.05
CA LEU A 336 -3.94 -4.46 12.47
C LEU A 336 -4.15 -2.96 12.72
N PHE A 337 -4.03 -2.13 11.68
CA PHE A 337 -4.25 -0.69 11.76
C PHE A 337 -5.14 -0.19 10.64
N TYR A 338 -6.22 0.47 11.03
CA TYR A 338 -7.18 1.14 10.16
C TYR A 338 -7.42 2.56 10.70
N SER A 339 -6.75 3.54 10.13
CA SER A 339 -6.73 4.93 10.63
C SER A 339 -8.10 5.59 10.75
N ARG A 340 -9.09 5.13 9.97
CA ARG A 340 -10.49 5.60 10.03
C ARG A 340 -11.20 5.24 11.34
N ARG A 341 -10.65 4.34 12.16
CA ARG A 341 -11.10 4.13 13.53
C ARG A 341 -10.91 5.38 14.40
N VAL A 342 -9.90 6.20 14.11
CA VAL A 342 -9.62 7.46 14.84
C VAL A 342 -10.49 8.58 14.27
N GLY A 343 -11.39 9.11 15.11
CA GLY A 343 -12.32 10.17 14.73
C GLY A 343 -13.55 9.70 13.94
N ARG A 344 -13.87 8.39 14.00
CA ARG A 344 -15.07 7.81 13.35
C ARG A 344 -16.39 8.38 13.88
N ALA A 345 -17.48 8.07 13.19
CA ALA A 345 -18.83 8.28 13.71
C ALA A 345 -19.01 7.58 15.07
N PRO A 346 -19.70 8.21 16.05
CA PRO A 346 -19.92 7.62 17.36
C PRO A 346 -20.62 6.27 17.27
N GLN A 347 -20.07 5.25 17.92
CA GLN A 347 -20.55 3.87 17.80
C GLN A 347 -21.96 3.65 18.34
N LEU A 348 -22.36 4.40 19.37
CA LEU A 348 -23.68 4.27 19.98
C LEU A 348 -24.71 5.22 19.35
N SER A 349 -24.41 5.82 18.18
CA SER A 349 -25.35 6.65 17.41
C SER A 349 -26.58 5.86 16.99
N PHE A 350 -27.78 6.39 17.30
CA PHE A 350 -29.04 5.82 16.83
C PHE A 350 -29.43 6.45 15.50
N TYR A 351 -29.82 5.61 14.54
CA TYR A 351 -30.30 6.07 13.24
C TYR A 351 -31.53 6.97 13.39
N GLY A 352 -31.47 8.19 12.85
CA GLY A 352 -32.60 9.14 12.83
C GLY A 352 -32.61 10.18 13.95
N ASP A 353 -31.65 10.20 14.87
CA ASP A 353 -31.49 11.33 15.80
C ASP A 353 -30.71 12.47 15.14
N ALA A 354 -31.43 13.54 14.76
CA ALA A 354 -30.85 14.74 14.14
C ALA A 354 -29.77 15.43 15.00
N GLY A 355 -29.70 15.13 16.30
CA GLY A 355 -28.68 15.63 17.23
C GLY A 355 -27.40 14.78 17.31
N SER A 356 -27.36 13.58 16.71
CA SER A 356 -26.19 12.70 16.81
C SER A 356 -25.00 13.23 15.98
N PRO A 357 -23.79 13.33 16.58
CA PRO A 357 -22.60 13.72 15.83
C PRO A 357 -22.29 12.72 14.72
N VAL A 358 -21.95 13.21 13.52
CA VAL A 358 -21.57 12.35 12.38
C VAL A 358 -20.11 11.88 12.43
N ALA A 359 -19.30 12.48 13.30
CA ALA A 359 -17.89 12.15 13.52
C ALA A 359 -17.48 12.54 14.94
N THR A 360 -16.47 11.85 15.47
CA THR A 360 -15.88 12.14 16.78
C THR A 360 -14.70 13.08 16.58
N THR A 361 -14.68 14.19 17.30
CA THR A 361 -13.58 15.18 17.22
C THR A 361 -12.27 14.57 17.73
N ILE A 362 -11.19 14.69 16.96
CA ILE A 362 -9.84 14.37 17.43
C ILE A 362 -9.36 15.57 18.25
N TYR A 363 -9.07 15.40 19.54
CA TYR A 363 -8.51 16.46 20.38
C TYR A 363 -7.10 16.85 19.91
N GLY A 364 -6.29 15.84 19.64
CA GLY A 364 -5.00 15.97 18.99
C GLY A 364 -4.42 14.62 18.62
N ALA A 365 -3.47 14.63 17.70
CA ALA A 365 -2.71 13.45 17.30
C ALA A 365 -1.27 13.83 16.97
N ALA A 366 -0.35 12.91 17.18
CA ALA A 366 1.04 13.03 16.79
C ALA A 366 1.52 11.72 16.17
N LYS A 367 2.39 11.84 15.18
CA LYS A 367 2.96 10.72 14.45
C LYS A 367 4.43 10.98 14.16
N LEU A 368 5.29 10.08 14.61
CA LEU A 368 6.72 10.07 14.29
C LEU A 368 7.00 8.93 13.32
N THR A 369 7.51 9.24 12.14
CA THR A 369 7.81 8.23 11.11
C THR A 369 9.16 8.45 10.45
N GLY A 370 9.90 7.38 10.21
CA GLY A 370 11.18 7.48 9.52
C GLY A 370 11.86 6.15 9.23
N ARG A 371 12.88 6.22 8.36
CA ARG A 371 13.80 5.11 8.06
C ARG A 371 15.23 5.51 8.39
N LEU A 372 15.89 4.78 9.27
CA LEU A 372 17.25 5.06 9.72
C LEU A 372 18.29 4.42 8.79
N PRO A 373 19.54 4.95 8.75
CA PRO A 373 20.59 4.46 7.85
C PRO A 373 20.93 2.97 7.98
N GLY A 374 20.68 2.36 9.14
CA GLY A 374 20.94 0.96 9.42
C GLY A 374 19.86 -0.01 8.94
N GLY A 375 18.86 0.46 8.18
CA GLY A 375 17.74 -0.36 7.73
C GLY A 375 16.60 -0.48 8.74
N GLN A 376 16.59 0.34 9.79
CA GLN A 376 15.48 0.39 10.75
C GLN A 376 14.34 1.26 10.19
N THR A 377 13.11 0.79 10.24
CA THR A 377 11.92 1.63 10.05
C THR A 377 11.20 1.79 11.38
N ILE A 378 10.84 3.02 11.74
CA ILE A 378 10.13 3.35 12.98
C ILE A 378 8.87 4.14 12.63
N GLY A 379 7.76 3.74 13.24
CA GLY A 379 6.49 4.47 13.22
C GLY A 379 5.88 4.49 14.61
N VAL A 380 5.55 5.66 15.13
CA VAL A 380 4.76 5.83 16.35
C VAL A 380 3.63 6.78 16.05
N LEU A 381 2.40 6.41 16.36
CA LEU A 381 1.21 7.26 16.26
C LEU A 381 0.51 7.24 17.61
N ASP A 382 0.14 8.41 18.11
CA ASP A 382 -0.72 8.57 19.28
C ASP A 382 -1.81 9.59 18.96
N ALA A 383 -3.05 9.29 19.29
CA ALA A 383 -4.19 10.15 19.05
C ALA A 383 -5.20 10.07 20.20
N VAL A 384 -5.79 11.21 20.56
CA VAL A 384 -6.86 11.30 21.55
C VAL A 384 -8.08 11.92 20.91
N THR A 385 -9.23 11.29 21.09
CA THR A 385 -10.54 11.77 20.64
C THR A 385 -11.35 12.30 21.81
N GLN A 386 -12.15 13.33 21.55
CA GLN A 386 -13.03 13.94 22.55
C GLN A 386 -14.30 13.10 22.72
N ARG A 387 -14.86 13.11 23.94
CA ARG A 387 -16.21 12.61 24.21
C ARG A 387 -17.23 13.24 23.25
N ALA A 388 -17.97 12.40 22.53
CA ALA A 388 -19.12 12.80 21.74
C ALA A 388 -20.40 12.48 22.53
N ALA A 389 -21.25 13.49 22.71
CA ALA A 389 -22.53 13.36 23.40
C ALA A 389 -23.68 13.48 22.40
N GLY A 390 -24.76 12.73 22.66
CA GLY A 390 -26.03 12.84 21.95
C GLY A 390 -27.06 13.65 22.75
N THR A 391 -28.33 13.41 22.45
CA THR A 391 -29.46 14.03 23.16
C THR A 391 -29.41 13.72 24.66
N LEU A 392 -29.77 14.70 25.51
CA LEU A 392 -29.68 14.63 26.99
C LEU A 392 -28.25 14.46 27.55
N ASP A 393 -27.22 14.88 26.80
CA ASP A 393 -25.80 14.78 27.19
C ASP A 393 -25.29 13.35 27.44
N ARG A 394 -26.02 12.34 26.93
CA ARG A 394 -25.59 10.95 27.01
C ARG A 394 -24.36 10.72 26.15
N THR A 395 -23.36 10.05 26.70
CA THR A 395 -22.14 9.72 25.96
C THR A 395 -22.42 8.69 24.88
N MET A 396 -22.10 9.04 23.63
CA MET A 396 -22.28 8.20 22.44
C MET A 396 -20.94 7.66 21.92
N GLU A 397 -19.87 8.43 22.09
CA GLU A 397 -18.49 7.97 21.97
C GLU A 397 -17.69 8.53 23.16
N PRO A 398 -17.04 7.67 23.96
CA PRO A 398 -16.21 8.11 25.08
C PRO A 398 -14.91 8.76 24.58
N THR A 399 -14.29 9.58 25.43
CA THR A 399 -12.90 10.00 25.21
C THR A 399 -12.02 8.76 25.06
N THR A 400 -11.32 8.65 23.94
CA THR A 400 -10.55 7.46 23.58
C THR A 400 -9.14 7.82 23.15
N ASN A 401 -8.16 7.11 23.70
CA ASN A 401 -6.76 7.14 23.26
C ASN A 401 -6.48 5.97 22.31
N TYR A 402 -5.73 6.24 21.25
CA TYR A 402 -5.30 5.29 20.23
C TYR A 402 -3.79 5.39 20.06
N VAL A 403 -3.09 4.27 20.18
CA VAL A 403 -1.64 4.18 19.99
C VAL A 403 -1.29 3.09 18.98
N VAL A 404 -0.34 3.39 18.11
CA VAL A 404 0.26 2.41 17.18
C VAL A 404 1.77 2.57 17.22
N VAL A 405 2.48 1.47 17.41
CA VAL A 405 3.94 1.40 17.35
C VAL A 405 4.35 0.37 16.33
N ARG A 406 5.24 0.74 15.42
CA ARG A 406 5.88 -0.12 14.43
C ARG A 406 7.39 0.01 14.53
N GLY A 407 8.06 -1.14 14.60
CA GLY A 407 9.49 -1.26 14.38
C GLY A 407 9.76 -2.33 13.33
N GLN A 408 10.64 -2.06 12.37
CA GLN A 408 11.13 -3.05 11.42
C GLN A 408 12.64 -2.92 11.27
N GLN A 409 13.30 -4.03 10.98
CA GLN A 409 14.68 -4.10 10.60
C GLN A 409 14.81 -4.83 9.27
N ASP A 410 15.40 -4.16 8.29
CA ASP A 410 15.75 -4.73 7.01
C ASP A 410 17.21 -5.22 7.02
N PHE A 411 17.44 -6.38 6.41
CA PHE A 411 18.74 -7.01 6.26
C PHE A 411 18.97 -7.33 4.78
N ARG A 412 20.25 -7.53 4.40
CA ARG A 412 20.63 -7.97 3.04
C ARG A 412 20.02 -7.10 1.93
N ASN A 413 20.08 -5.77 2.09
CA ASN A 413 19.49 -4.80 1.16
C ASN A 413 18.00 -5.01 0.90
N GLY A 414 17.23 -5.28 1.95
CA GLY A 414 15.77 -5.41 1.90
C GLY A 414 15.25 -6.82 1.62
N GLU A 415 16.13 -7.76 1.22
CA GLU A 415 15.79 -9.15 0.91
C GLU A 415 15.36 -9.97 2.14
N SER A 416 15.73 -9.55 3.33
CA SER A 416 15.23 -10.15 4.57
C SER A 416 14.81 -9.06 5.54
N GLY A 417 13.88 -9.36 6.42
CA GLY A 417 13.45 -8.40 7.43
C GLY A 417 12.62 -9.05 8.53
N ALA A 418 12.61 -8.40 9.67
CA ALA A 418 11.77 -8.76 10.80
C ALA A 418 11.19 -7.48 11.42
N GLY A 419 10.00 -7.58 11.97
CA GLY A 419 9.31 -6.43 12.53
C GLY A 419 8.37 -6.79 13.67
N ILE A 420 8.00 -5.75 14.41
CA ILE A 420 6.97 -5.78 15.44
C ILE A 420 5.93 -4.70 15.19
N MET A 421 4.69 -4.97 15.55
CA MET A 421 3.64 -3.96 15.63
C MET A 421 2.89 -4.11 16.96
N LEU A 422 2.61 -2.98 17.61
CA LEU A 422 1.76 -2.91 18.79
C LEU A 422 0.65 -1.91 18.50
N THR A 423 -0.60 -2.27 18.81
CA THR A 423 -1.73 -1.35 18.78
C THR A 423 -2.42 -1.33 20.14
N GLY A 424 -2.96 -0.18 20.52
CA GLY A 424 -3.63 0.00 21.79
C GLY A 424 -4.76 1.00 21.72
N VAL A 425 -5.88 0.66 22.36
CA VAL A 425 -7.03 1.53 22.53
C VAL A 425 -7.42 1.55 24.00
N ASN A 426 -7.61 2.73 24.56
CA ASN A 426 -8.05 2.93 25.93
C ASN A 426 -9.21 3.92 25.97
N ARG A 427 -10.35 3.51 26.53
CA ARG A 427 -11.58 4.32 26.59
C ARG A 427 -11.88 4.76 28.02
N ASN A 428 -12.26 6.02 28.19
CA ASN A 428 -12.83 6.53 29.43
C ASN A 428 -14.35 6.29 29.44
N LEU A 429 -14.75 5.09 29.87
CA LEU A 429 -16.15 4.65 29.86
C LEU A 429 -16.93 5.17 31.08
N ASP A 430 -18.21 5.46 30.85
CA ASP A 430 -19.22 5.83 31.84
C ASP A 430 -20.33 4.77 31.90
N GLN A 431 -21.32 4.96 32.78
CA GLN A 431 -22.46 4.06 32.95
C GLN A 431 -23.31 3.83 31.67
N TRP A 432 -23.21 4.71 30.67
CA TRP A 432 -23.95 4.59 29.41
C TRP A 432 -23.19 3.74 28.38
N THR A 433 -21.87 3.80 28.43
CA THR A 433 -20.98 3.18 27.44
C THR A 433 -20.37 1.87 27.92
N GLU A 434 -20.23 1.65 29.23
CA GLU A 434 -19.44 0.54 29.78
C GLU A 434 -19.93 -0.86 29.42
N ASN A 435 -21.25 -1.04 29.29
CA ASN A 435 -21.86 -2.32 28.94
C ASN A 435 -21.93 -2.57 27.43
N ASN A 436 -21.60 -1.58 26.60
CA ASN A 436 -21.68 -1.66 25.14
C ASN A 436 -20.30 -1.63 24.47
N LEU A 437 -19.32 -0.98 25.08
CA LEU A 437 -18.00 -0.76 24.51
C LEU A 437 -16.90 -1.42 25.35
N ARG A 438 -15.90 -1.97 24.65
CA ARG A 438 -14.68 -2.51 25.28
C ARG A 438 -13.87 -1.37 25.90
N ARG A 439 -13.41 -1.55 27.15
CA ARG A 439 -12.59 -0.57 27.90
C ARG A 439 -11.21 -0.43 27.31
N SER A 440 -10.60 -1.56 26.96
CA SER A 440 -9.27 -1.58 26.34
C SER A 440 -9.15 -2.69 25.31
N ALA A 441 -8.35 -2.44 24.28
CA ALA A 441 -7.98 -3.41 23.26
C ALA A 441 -6.51 -3.26 22.92
N TYR A 442 -5.76 -4.36 22.99
CA TYR A 442 -4.34 -4.40 22.66
C TYR A 442 -4.05 -5.50 21.66
N VAL A 443 -3.21 -5.20 20.69
CA VAL A 443 -2.69 -6.18 19.74
C VAL A 443 -1.17 -6.11 19.74
N GLY A 444 -0.52 -7.26 19.78
CA GLY A 444 0.92 -7.38 19.56
C GLY A 444 1.19 -8.38 18.44
N ALA A 445 2.07 -8.01 17.52
CA ALA A 445 2.35 -8.78 16.33
C ALA A 445 3.85 -8.79 15.99
N PHE A 446 4.29 -9.90 15.41
CA PHE A 446 5.62 -10.07 14.84
C PHE A 446 5.48 -10.55 13.39
N ASP A 447 6.28 -9.97 12.50
CA ASP A 447 6.35 -10.38 11.09
C ASP A 447 7.79 -10.63 10.66
N PHE A 448 7.96 -11.53 9.69
CA PHE A 448 9.26 -11.78 9.08
C PHE A 448 9.15 -12.09 7.59
N ARG A 449 10.27 -11.90 6.90
CA ARG A 449 10.45 -12.32 5.52
C ARG A 449 11.91 -12.69 5.26
N HIS A 450 12.11 -13.64 4.37
CA HIS A 450 13.42 -14.05 3.90
C HIS A 450 13.36 -14.46 2.44
N ARG A 451 14.03 -13.69 1.58
CA ARG A 451 14.26 -14.02 0.19
C ARG A 451 15.58 -14.78 -0.01
N PHE A 452 15.54 -15.79 -0.86
CA PHE A 452 16.65 -16.68 -1.17
C PHE A 452 16.64 -17.05 -2.67
N LEU A 453 17.70 -17.74 -3.12
CA LEU A 453 17.91 -18.06 -4.55
C LEU A 453 17.79 -16.82 -5.44
N GLN A 454 18.65 -15.83 -5.19
CA GLN A 454 18.71 -14.56 -5.95
C GLN A 454 17.39 -13.75 -5.90
N GLY A 455 16.64 -13.87 -4.80
CA GLY A 455 15.38 -13.15 -4.62
C GLY A 455 14.18 -13.80 -5.32
N HIS A 456 14.36 -14.95 -5.98
CA HIS A 456 13.29 -15.61 -6.71
C HIS A 456 12.30 -16.35 -5.81
N TYR A 457 12.70 -16.69 -4.58
CA TYR A 457 11.85 -17.36 -3.62
C TYR A 457 11.82 -16.61 -2.30
N GLN A 458 10.68 -16.66 -1.61
CA GLN A 458 10.47 -16.02 -0.32
C GLN A 458 9.73 -16.96 0.63
N VAL A 459 10.17 -16.97 1.89
CA VAL A 459 9.35 -17.39 3.03
C VAL A 459 9.01 -16.14 3.84
N SER A 460 7.73 -15.97 4.19
CA SER A 460 7.27 -14.88 5.06
C SER A 460 6.14 -15.34 5.95
N GLY A 461 5.83 -14.58 6.99
CA GLY A 461 4.74 -14.91 7.90
C GLY A 461 4.60 -13.94 9.05
N SER A 462 3.55 -14.15 9.85
CA SER A 462 3.24 -13.36 11.03
C SER A 462 2.70 -14.20 12.18
N LEU A 463 2.85 -13.67 13.40
CA LEU A 463 2.25 -14.17 14.63
C LEU A 463 1.65 -13.00 15.39
N ASP A 464 0.34 -13.01 15.54
CA ASP A 464 -0.43 -11.89 16.08
C ASP A 464 -1.25 -12.34 17.28
N PHE A 465 -1.35 -11.48 18.30
CA PHE A 465 -2.07 -11.75 19.54
C PHE A 465 -2.93 -10.56 19.91
N SER A 466 -4.19 -10.81 20.24
CA SER A 466 -5.13 -9.79 20.70
C SER A 466 -5.58 -10.05 22.14
N ARG A 467 -5.82 -8.96 22.88
CA ARG A 467 -6.47 -8.98 24.19
C ARG A 467 -7.41 -7.79 24.33
N LEU A 468 -8.68 -8.09 24.61
CA LEU A 468 -9.73 -7.14 24.91
C LEU A 468 -10.13 -7.25 26.38
N ALA A 469 -10.55 -6.15 26.99
CA ALA A 469 -11.14 -6.13 28.32
C ALA A 469 -12.31 -5.16 28.41
N GLY A 470 -13.32 -5.51 29.20
CA GLY A 470 -14.54 -4.73 29.41
C GLY A 470 -15.42 -5.36 30.48
N THR A 471 -16.66 -4.88 30.60
CA THR A 471 -17.69 -5.56 31.37
C THR A 471 -18.03 -6.91 30.73
N ASP A 472 -18.70 -7.78 31.49
CA ASP A 472 -19.28 -9.02 30.99
C ASP A 472 -20.22 -8.80 29.79
N SER A 473 -21.04 -7.76 29.83
CA SER A 473 -21.98 -7.37 28.78
C SER A 473 -21.27 -6.98 27.48
N ALA A 474 -20.29 -6.08 27.55
CA ALA A 474 -19.50 -5.67 26.38
C ALA A 474 -18.76 -6.84 25.70
N ILE A 475 -18.20 -7.77 26.49
CA ILE A 475 -17.50 -8.94 25.95
C ILE A 475 -18.49 -9.99 25.46
N ALA A 476 -19.67 -10.12 26.07
CA ALA A 476 -20.75 -10.94 25.54
C ALA A 476 -21.22 -10.44 24.16
N LEU A 477 -21.35 -9.12 23.97
CA LEU A 477 -21.65 -8.53 22.66
C LEU A 477 -20.58 -8.87 21.63
N THR A 478 -19.29 -8.75 21.98
CA THR A 478 -18.19 -9.16 21.07
C THR A 478 -18.25 -10.64 20.73
N GLN A 479 -18.50 -11.53 21.69
CA GLN A 479 -18.62 -12.97 21.41
C GLN A 479 -19.75 -13.32 20.43
N LEU A 480 -20.83 -12.54 20.45
CA LEU A 480 -22.04 -12.80 19.67
C LEU A 480 -22.07 -12.09 18.31
N ASP A 481 -21.14 -11.17 18.07
CA ASP A 481 -21.10 -10.37 16.86
C ASP A 481 -20.80 -11.21 15.60
N PRO A 482 -20.99 -10.64 14.39
CA PRO A 482 -20.77 -11.36 13.15
C PRO A 482 -19.33 -11.80 12.86
N VAL A 483 -18.34 -11.21 13.53
CA VAL A 483 -16.93 -11.58 13.37
C VAL A 483 -16.66 -12.88 14.13
N HIS A 484 -17.33 -13.09 15.27
CA HIS A 484 -17.05 -14.18 16.21
C HIS A 484 -18.09 -15.31 16.24
N TYR A 485 -19.39 -14.98 16.26
CA TYR A 485 -20.51 -15.92 16.31
C TYR A 485 -20.34 -17.15 17.24
N TYR A 486 -20.02 -16.94 18.53
CA TYR A 486 -19.83 -18.05 19.50
C TYR A 486 -21.07 -18.92 19.71
N GLN A 487 -22.26 -18.40 19.39
CA GLN A 487 -23.54 -19.11 19.40
C GLN A 487 -23.70 -20.11 18.25
N ARG A 488 -22.82 -20.09 17.24
CA ARG A 488 -22.92 -20.99 16.08
C ARG A 488 -22.57 -22.43 16.49
N PRO A 489 -23.38 -23.44 16.11
CA PRO A 489 -22.99 -24.84 16.25
C PRO A 489 -21.64 -25.12 15.58
N GLY A 490 -20.73 -25.81 16.27
CA GLY A 490 -19.42 -26.16 15.71
C GLY A 490 -18.38 -25.04 15.72
N SER A 491 -18.62 -23.92 16.41
CA SER A 491 -17.62 -22.86 16.67
C SER A 491 -16.38 -23.37 17.44
N GLY A 492 -16.49 -24.52 18.12
CA GLY A 492 -15.42 -25.10 18.95
C GLY A 492 -15.17 -24.34 20.25
N VAL A 493 -15.97 -23.30 20.53
CA VAL A 493 -15.95 -22.51 21.76
C VAL A 493 -17.38 -22.25 22.21
N SER A 494 -17.63 -22.25 23.52
CA SER A 494 -18.95 -21.92 24.06
C SER A 494 -19.05 -20.42 24.34
N PHE A 495 -20.20 -19.83 24.02
CA PHE A 495 -20.58 -18.52 24.55
C PHE A 495 -20.55 -18.54 26.09
N ASP A 496 -19.83 -17.58 26.67
CA ASP A 496 -19.72 -17.41 28.11
C ASP A 496 -20.05 -15.96 28.48
N PRO A 497 -21.25 -15.71 29.03
CA PRO A 497 -21.72 -14.35 29.31
C PRO A 497 -20.99 -13.70 30.48
N THR A 498 -20.16 -14.43 31.24
CA THR A 498 -19.49 -13.91 32.45
C THR A 498 -18.08 -13.40 32.19
N ARG A 499 -17.57 -13.56 30.96
CA ARG A 499 -16.20 -13.15 30.61
C ARG A 499 -16.07 -11.64 30.60
N THR A 500 -15.04 -11.14 31.27
CA THR A 500 -14.63 -9.74 31.22
C THR A 500 -13.44 -9.49 30.30
N THR A 501 -12.91 -10.55 29.68
CA THR A 501 -11.80 -10.48 28.73
C THR A 501 -11.98 -11.44 27.57
N LEU A 502 -11.50 -11.05 26.38
CA LEU A 502 -11.41 -11.92 25.21
C LEU A 502 -9.98 -11.87 24.66
N THR A 503 -9.41 -13.03 24.36
CA THR A 503 -8.05 -13.14 23.80
C THR A 503 -8.06 -14.02 22.58
N GLY A 504 -7.18 -13.73 21.63
CA GLY A 504 -7.01 -14.58 20.46
C GLY A 504 -5.64 -14.43 19.82
N ASN A 505 -5.44 -15.22 18.78
CA ASN A 505 -4.23 -15.22 17.97
C ASN A 505 -4.53 -15.42 16.49
N ALA A 506 -3.64 -14.90 15.65
CA ALA A 506 -3.56 -15.21 14.24
C ALA A 506 -2.13 -15.68 13.89
N GLN A 507 -2.02 -16.59 12.92
CA GLN A 507 -0.77 -17.08 12.38
C GLN A 507 -0.85 -17.12 10.87
N GLU A 508 0.23 -16.71 10.21
CA GLU A 508 0.34 -16.80 8.76
C GLU A 508 1.72 -17.30 8.36
N LEU A 509 1.76 -18.18 7.36
CA LEU A 509 3.00 -18.65 6.75
C LEU A 509 2.81 -18.75 5.24
N PHE A 510 3.73 -18.14 4.51
CA PHE A 510 3.74 -18.05 3.06
C PHE A 510 5.04 -18.60 2.51
N PHE A 511 4.93 -19.34 1.41
CA PHE A 511 6.06 -19.71 0.58
C PHE A 511 5.74 -19.32 -0.86
N SER A 512 6.57 -18.45 -1.44
CA SER A 512 6.29 -17.85 -2.74
C SER A 512 7.49 -17.95 -3.68
N LYS A 513 7.24 -18.32 -4.95
CA LYS A 513 8.16 -18.11 -6.07
C LYS A 513 7.79 -16.80 -6.75
N LEU A 514 8.58 -15.78 -6.44
CA LEU A 514 8.38 -14.41 -6.89
C LEU A 514 9.04 -14.11 -8.24
N GLY A 515 10.04 -14.90 -8.67
CA GLY A 515 10.92 -14.52 -9.77
C GLY A 515 11.48 -15.70 -10.55
N GLY A 516 12.16 -15.43 -11.67
CA GLY A 516 12.99 -16.41 -12.39
C GLY A 516 12.21 -17.22 -13.44
N GLY A 517 11.78 -16.57 -14.51
CA GLY A 517 11.12 -17.20 -15.67
C GLY A 517 9.60 -17.01 -15.71
N ILE A 518 8.93 -17.88 -16.49
CA ILE A 518 7.49 -17.80 -16.81
C ILE A 518 6.56 -18.18 -15.63
N THR A 519 7.10 -18.82 -14.59
CA THR A 519 6.31 -19.33 -13.46
C THR A 519 6.33 -18.38 -12.27
N ARG A 520 5.18 -18.29 -11.61
CA ARG A 520 4.97 -17.69 -10.31
C ARG A 520 4.13 -18.61 -9.45
N PHE A 521 4.37 -18.59 -8.15
CA PHE A 521 3.69 -19.49 -7.22
C PHE A 521 3.60 -18.86 -5.85
N GLU A 522 2.53 -19.13 -5.14
CA GLU A 522 2.42 -18.93 -3.70
C GLU A 522 1.58 -20.05 -3.10
N THR A 523 2.02 -20.60 -1.98
CA THR A 523 1.18 -21.38 -1.08
C THR A 523 1.23 -20.74 0.30
N SER A 524 0.07 -20.69 0.95
CA SER A 524 -0.07 -20.08 2.28
C SER A 524 -0.94 -20.91 3.20
N TYR A 525 -0.58 -20.94 4.46
CA TYR A 525 -1.45 -21.41 5.54
C TYR A 525 -1.67 -20.26 6.51
N GLN A 526 -2.93 -19.98 6.81
CA GLN A 526 -3.34 -18.91 7.71
C GLN A 526 -4.35 -19.47 8.71
N ARG A 527 -4.27 -19.04 9.96
CA ARG A 527 -5.18 -19.44 11.03
C ARG A 527 -5.49 -18.25 11.91
N ARG A 528 -6.77 -18.05 12.22
CA ARG A 528 -7.29 -17.08 13.18
C ARG A 528 -8.14 -17.82 14.20
N SER A 529 -7.76 -17.72 15.47
CA SER A 529 -8.58 -18.27 16.56
C SER A 529 -9.94 -17.59 16.64
N GLN A 530 -10.90 -18.24 17.28
CA GLN A 530 -12.24 -17.71 17.52
C GLN A 530 -12.22 -16.36 18.24
N GLY A 531 -11.30 -16.15 19.19
CA GLY A 531 -11.22 -14.91 19.98
C GLY A 531 -10.30 -13.84 19.41
N PHE A 532 -9.77 -14.01 18.20
CA PHE A 532 -8.89 -13.00 17.59
C PHE A 532 -9.71 -11.81 17.12
N GLU A 533 -9.35 -10.62 17.58
CA GLU A 533 -10.14 -9.40 17.38
C GLU A 533 -9.23 -8.18 17.42
N VAL A 534 -9.37 -7.31 16.43
CA VAL A 534 -8.54 -6.13 16.21
C VAL A 534 -9.36 -4.88 15.87
N ASN A 535 -10.68 -4.98 15.69
CA ASN A 535 -11.56 -3.94 15.15
C ASN A 535 -11.66 -2.64 15.97
N ASP A 536 -11.08 -2.56 17.16
CA ASP A 536 -10.97 -1.28 17.88
C ASP A 536 -10.02 -0.28 17.20
N LEU A 537 -8.97 -0.78 16.53
CA LEU A 537 -7.99 0.06 15.81
C LEU A 537 -7.54 -0.53 14.46
N GLY A 538 -7.87 -1.79 14.18
CA GLY A 538 -7.67 -2.48 12.90
C GLY A 538 -8.98 -2.72 12.14
N PHE A 539 -8.94 -3.67 11.22
CA PHE A 539 -10.06 -4.09 10.39
C PHE A 539 -10.03 -5.61 10.21
N LEU A 540 -11.09 -6.28 10.64
CA LEU A 540 -11.27 -7.72 10.58
C LEU A 540 -12.74 -8.03 10.29
N LEU A 541 -12.96 -8.86 9.28
CA LEU A 541 -14.26 -9.31 8.84
C LEU A 541 -14.63 -10.65 9.50
N GLN A 542 -13.67 -11.55 9.68
CA GLN A 542 -13.96 -12.91 10.15
C GLN A 542 -12.86 -13.49 11.05
N ALA A 543 -13.26 -13.88 12.26
CA ALA A 543 -12.50 -14.78 13.13
C ALA A 543 -12.90 -16.25 12.92
N ASP A 544 -12.38 -17.17 13.73
CA ASP A 544 -12.70 -18.61 13.64
C ASP A 544 -12.46 -19.22 12.25
N GLN A 545 -11.26 -19.04 11.69
CA GLN A 545 -10.96 -19.53 10.34
C GLN A 545 -9.54 -20.10 10.24
N GLN A 546 -9.42 -21.20 9.51
CA GLN A 546 -8.17 -21.66 8.91
C GLN A 546 -8.32 -21.62 7.40
N SER A 547 -7.24 -21.27 6.71
CA SER A 547 -7.20 -21.33 5.26
C SER A 547 -5.89 -21.90 4.76
N TRP A 548 -5.98 -22.77 3.75
CA TRP A 548 -4.84 -23.14 2.92
C TRP A 548 -5.13 -22.70 1.50
N ASN A 549 -4.31 -21.80 0.99
CA ASN A 549 -4.48 -21.23 -0.35
C ASN A 549 -3.24 -21.50 -1.18
N THR A 550 -3.43 -21.80 -2.45
CA THR A 550 -2.36 -21.96 -3.43
C THR A 550 -2.73 -21.22 -4.70
N TRP A 551 -1.83 -20.37 -5.16
CA TRP A 551 -1.90 -19.70 -6.44
C TRP A 551 -0.70 -20.14 -7.28
N PHE A 552 -0.93 -20.46 -8.55
CA PHE A 552 0.11 -20.77 -9.52
C PHE A 552 -0.18 -20.04 -10.83
N GLY A 553 0.82 -19.37 -11.38
CA GLY A 553 0.69 -18.59 -12.59
C GLY A 553 1.77 -18.92 -13.62
N LEU A 554 1.35 -18.93 -14.88
CA LEU A 554 2.20 -18.95 -16.07
C LEU A 554 1.96 -17.66 -16.85
N THR A 555 3.04 -16.98 -17.20
CA THR A 555 2.98 -15.78 -18.05
C THR A 555 3.97 -15.93 -19.19
N ALA A 556 3.50 -15.77 -20.42
CA ALA A 556 4.34 -15.71 -21.59
C ALA A 556 5.17 -14.42 -21.56
N LEU A 557 6.49 -14.55 -21.66
CA LEU A 557 7.42 -13.41 -21.61
C LEU A 557 7.67 -12.78 -22.98
N HIS A 558 7.31 -13.49 -24.05
CA HIS A 558 7.53 -13.07 -25.42
C HIS A 558 6.28 -13.33 -26.26
N PRO A 559 5.96 -12.43 -27.20
CA PRO A 559 4.91 -12.63 -28.19
C PRO A 559 5.31 -13.71 -29.20
N THR A 560 4.31 -14.27 -29.87
CA THR A 560 4.45 -15.26 -30.94
C THR A 560 3.72 -14.80 -32.20
N SER A 561 3.73 -15.63 -33.25
CA SER A 561 2.91 -15.38 -34.45
C SER A 561 1.40 -15.38 -34.16
N LEU A 562 0.97 -15.95 -33.03
CA LEU A 562 -0.44 -16.07 -32.65
C LEU A 562 -0.89 -15.00 -31.64
N TYR A 563 -0.04 -14.67 -30.65
CA TYR A 563 -0.43 -13.80 -29.53
C TYR A 563 0.66 -12.79 -29.17
N GLN A 564 0.24 -11.64 -28.63
CA GLN A 564 1.13 -10.64 -28.04
C GLN A 564 1.41 -10.95 -26.57
N GLN A 565 0.38 -11.37 -25.84
CA GLN A 565 0.44 -11.66 -24.41
C GLN A 565 -0.43 -12.86 -24.12
N ALA A 566 0.05 -13.75 -23.26
CA ALA A 566 -0.73 -14.87 -22.78
C ALA A 566 -0.38 -15.14 -21.32
N TRP A 567 -1.40 -15.35 -20.51
CA TRP A 567 -1.21 -15.80 -19.14
C TRP A 567 -2.29 -16.79 -18.76
N TRP A 568 -1.95 -17.63 -17.80
CA TRP A 568 -2.82 -18.63 -17.22
C TRP A 568 -2.54 -18.69 -15.73
N ASN A 569 -3.58 -18.81 -14.91
CA ASN A 569 -3.42 -19.05 -13.49
C ASN A 569 -4.37 -20.15 -12.99
N PHE A 570 -3.97 -20.75 -11.89
CA PHE A 570 -4.74 -21.72 -11.14
C PHE A 570 -4.72 -21.30 -9.68
N ASN A 571 -5.91 -21.25 -9.07
CA ASN A 571 -6.08 -21.02 -7.66
C ASN A 571 -6.75 -22.24 -7.05
N TRP A 572 -6.33 -22.58 -5.84
CA TRP A 572 -6.99 -23.52 -4.99
C TRP A 572 -7.06 -22.93 -3.58
N TRP A 573 -8.21 -23.08 -2.95
CA TRP A 573 -8.40 -22.68 -1.57
C TRP A 573 -9.22 -23.70 -0.81
N GLN A 574 -8.94 -23.78 0.48
CA GLN A 574 -9.71 -24.56 1.42
C GLN A 574 -9.83 -23.79 2.72
N TYR A 575 -11.06 -23.72 3.23
CA TYR A 575 -11.40 -23.09 4.49
C TYR A 575 -11.91 -24.12 5.49
N TRP A 576 -11.55 -23.89 6.75
CA TRP A 576 -12.11 -24.58 7.91
C TRP A 576 -12.42 -23.56 8.99
N THR A 577 -13.23 -23.96 9.96
CA THR A 577 -13.28 -23.28 11.26
C THR A 577 -11.92 -23.41 11.97
N ALA A 578 -11.64 -22.58 12.97
CA ALA A 578 -10.42 -22.72 13.76
C ALA A 578 -10.36 -24.02 14.57
N ALA A 579 -11.52 -24.69 14.75
CA ALA A 579 -11.64 -26.03 15.31
C ALA A 579 -11.40 -27.16 14.29
N GLY A 580 -11.28 -26.85 13.00
CA GLY A 580 -10.95 -27.81 11.94
C GLY A 580 -12.15 -28.41 11.21
N THR A 581 -13.36 -27.88 11.41
CA THR A 581 -14.53 -28.26 10.62
C THR A 581 -14.37 -27.67 9.22
N PRO A 582 -14.38 -28.48 8.13
CA PRO A 582 -14.37 -27.94 6.77
C PRO A 582 -15.54 -26.98 6.57
N VAL A 583 -15.32 -25.92 5.79
CA VAL A 583 -16.36 -24.93 5.46
C VAL A 583 -16.48 -24.79 3.94
N GLU A 584 -15.34 -24.84 3.25
CA GLU A 584 -15.30 -24.75 1.80
C GLU A 584 -14.04 -25.42 1.28
N ARG A 585 -14.14 -25.99 0.09
CA ARG A 585 -13.00 -26.29 -0.76
C ARG A 585 -13.37 -25.94 -2.18
N ALA A 586 -12.50 -25.19 -2.85
CA ALA A 586 -12.77 -24.80 -4.21
C ALA A 586 -11.47 -24.52 -4.96
N ALA A 587 -11.58 -24.53 -6.29
CA ALA A 587 -10.49 -24.19 -7.18
C ALA A 587 -11.05 -23.42 -8.35
N ASN A 588 -10.24 -22.53 -8.91
CA ASN A 588 -10.53 -21.95 -10.19
C ASN A 588 -9.29 -21.85 -11.06
N THR A 589 -9.53 -21.69 -12.35
CA THR A 589 -8.47 -21.43 -13.31
C THR A 589 -8.96 -20.40 -14.29
N ASN A 590 -8.07 -19.49 -14.69
CA ASN A 590 -8.37 -18.46 -15.66
C ASN A 590 -7.22 -18.39 -16.66
N GLY A 591 -7.57 -18.06 -17.90
CA GLY A 591 -6.62 -17.84 -18.97
C GLY A 591 -7.01 -16.63 -19.79
N HIS A 592 -6.00 -15.94 -20.29
CA HIS A 592 -6.17 -14.79 -21.17
C HIS A 592 -5.11 -14.83 -22.26
N VAL A 593 -5.54 -14.63 -23.50
CA VAL A 593 -4.67 -14.54 -24.67
C VAL A 593 -5.07 -13.32 -25.48
N GLN A 594 -4.14 -12.38 -25.64
CA GLN A 594 -4.29 -11.24 -26.55
C GLN A 594 -3.62 -11.56 -27.88
N LEU A 595 -4.38 -11.53 -28.97
CA LEU A 595 -3.91 -11.79 -30.32
C LEU A 595 -3.13 -10.59 -30.89
N ASN A 596 -2.43 -10.82 -32.00
CA ASN A 596 -1.63 -9.78 -32.68
C ASN A 596 -2.45 -8.60 -33.22
N ASN A 597 -3.75 -8.79 -33.46
CA ASN A 597 -4.69 -7.74 -33.84
C ASN A 597 -5.38 -7.07 -32.63
N ARG A 598 -4.92 -7.34 -31.40
CA ARG A 598 -5.44 -6.83 -30.11
C ARG A 598 -6.82 -7.30 -29.68
N TRP A 599 -7.45 -8.18 -30.46
CA TRP A 599 -8.57 -8.96 -29.93
C TRP A 599 -8.02 -9.87 -28.83
N PHE A 600 -8.79 -10.05 -27.76
CA PHE A 600 -8.42 -10.97 -26.69
C PHE A 600 -9.49 -12.03 -26.51
N VAL A 601 -9.07 -13.19 -26.06
CA VAL A 601 -9.93 -14.25 -25.58
C VAL A 601 -9.56 -14.49 -24.12
N MET A 602 -10.56 -14.46 -23.25
CA MET A 602 -10.41 -14.82 -21.85
C MET A 602 -11.45 -15.88 -21.48
N GLY A 603 -11.11 -16.73 -20.53
CA GLY A 603 -12.02 -17.74 -20.03
C GLY A 603 -11.54 -18.25 -18.68
N GLY A 604 -12.49 -18.68 -17.86
CA GLY A 604 -12.20 -19.26 -16.56
C GLY A 604 -13.29 -20.22 -16.12
N VAL A 605 -12.92 -21.14 -15.24
CA VAL A 605 -13.83 -22.11 -14.63
C VAL A 605 -13.58 -22.13 -13.15
N THR A 606 -14.65 -22.07 -12.36
CA THR A 606 -14.61 -22.23 -10.90
C THR A 606 -15.38 -23.49 -10.52
N LEU A 607 -14.76 -24.31 -9.68
CA LEU A 607 -15.36 -25.49 -9.08
C LEU A 607 -15.43 -25.27 -7.57
N GLY A 608 -16.65 -25.13 -7.06
CA GLY A 608 -16.93 -24.93 -5.63
C GLY A 608 -17.34 -26.21 -4.91
N GLN A 609 -17.33 -26.18 -3.58
CA GLN A 609 -17.84 -27.25 -2.71
C GLN A 609 -17.25 -28.64 -3.02
N LEU A 610 -15.93 -28.69 -3.21
CA LEU A 610 -15.20 -29.90 -3.58
C LEU A 610 -15.08 -30.86 -2.38
N GLY A 611 -15.90 -31.91 -2.37
CA GLY A 611 -15.92 -32.93 -1.33
C GLY A 611 -16.89 -32.58 -0.19
N THR A 612 -16.77 -33.28 0.95
CA THR A 612 -17.58 -32.98 2.14
C THR A 612 -17.11 -31.66 2.76
N THR A 613 -18.01 -30.68 2.77
CA THR A 613 -17.84 -29.33 3.31
C THR A 613 -18.87 -29.07 4.39
#